data_AF-D0AAU2-F1
#
_entry.id   AF-D0AAU2-F1
#
_cell.length_a   1.000
_cell.length_b   1.000
_cell.length_c   1.000
_cell.angle_alpha   90.00
_cell.angle_beta   90.00
_cell.angle_gamma   90.00
#
_symmetry.space_group_name_H-M   'P 1'
#
loop_
_entity.id
_entity.type
_entity.pdbx_description
1 polymer ?
#
loop_
_entity_poly.entity_id
_entity_poly.type
_entity_poly.pdbx_seq_one_letter_code
_entity_poly.pdbx_strand_id
1 'polypeptide(L)'
;MVWYIPFVYQAFFFSTFNAVGSLHAWYMTQRHMMLVSGSLNSSLGAVAVYTHSFDPTLSNACTSIASISAFGHFGLHAFRTKALLRPSAMSFLHFCWCISLLAFGIHRGRWAYTLRHD
;
A
#
# COMPACT_ATOMS: atom_id res chain seq x y z
N MET A 1 -19.79 1.60 18.02
CA MET A 1 -19.73 0.42 17.12
C MET A 1 -18.43 0.48 16.36
N VAL A 2 -17.53 -0.49 16.55
CA VAL A 2 -16.35 -0.62 15.70
C VAL A 2 -16.79 -1.41 14.47
N TRP A 3 -16.77 -0.77 13.30
CA TRP A 3 -17.09 -1.42 12.03
C TRP A 3 -15.98 -2.41 11.69
N TYR A 4 -16.29 -3.71 11.71
CA TYR A 4 -15.36 -4.74 11.23
C TYR A 4 -15.31 -4.71 9.70
N ILE A 5 -14.15 -4.38 9.14
CA ILE A 5 -13.92 -4.43 7.70
C ILE A 5 -13.17 -5.73 7.39
N PRO A 6 -13.74 -6.67 6.62
CA PRO A 6 -13.07 -7.91 6.23
C PRO A 6 -11.73 -7.68 5.53
N PHE A 7 -10.76 -8.57 5.76
CA PHE A 7 -9.40 -8.49 5.19
C PHE A 7 -9.41 -8.30 3.67
N VAL A 8 -10.26 -9.07 2.98
CA VAL A 8 -10.38 -9.04 1.51
C VAL A 8 -10.66 -7.64 1.00
N TYR A 9 -11.58 -6.90 1.63
CA TYR A 9 -11.87 -5.54 1.22
C TYR A 9 -10.69 -4.60 1.49
N GLN A 10 -10.00 -4.77 2.61
CA GLN A 10 -8.83 -3.93 2.93
C GLN A 10 -7.68 -4.14 1.94
N ALA A 11 -7.37 -5.39 1.62
CA ALA A 11 -6.34 -5.74 0.64
C ALA A 11 -6.74 -5.32 -0.79
N PHE A 12 -8.01 -5.45 -1.16
CA PHE A 12 -8.54 -4.96 -2.43
C PHE A 12 -8.43 -3.44 -2.56
N PHE A 13 -8.82 -2.68 -1.53
CA PHE A 13 -8.67 -1.23 -1.52
C PHE A 13 -7.19 -0.82 -1.63
N PHE A 14 -6.31 -1.48 -0.87
CA PHE A 14 -4.88 -1.27 -0.98
C PHE A 14 -4.38 -1.47 -2.43
N SER A 15 -4.68 -2.62 -3.05
CA SER A 15 -4.23 -2.91 -4.42
C SER A 15 -4.76 -1.88 -5.43
N THR A 16 -6.02 -1.49 -5.30
CA THR A 16 -6.68 -0.54 -6.21
C THR A 16 -6.07 0.85 -6.07
N PHE A 17 -6.04 1.40 -4.85
CA PHE A 17 -5.51 2.75 -4.62
C PHE A 17 -4.01 2.84 -4.89
N ASN A 18 -3.24 1.78 -4.59
CA ASN A 18 -1.83 1.71 -4.95
C ASN A 18 -1.62 1.75 -6.47
N ALA A 19 -2.41 0.97 -7.23
CA ALA A 19 -2.32 0.98 -8.70
C ALA A 19 -2.68 2.35 -9.28
N VAL A 20 -3.79 2.94 -8.84
CA VAL A 20 -4.24 4.26 -9.30
C VAL A 20 -3.23 5.35 -8.93
N GLY A 21 -2.74 5.35 -7.69
CA GLY A 21 -1.74 6.31 -7.22
C GLY A 21 -0.43 6.19 -7.99
N SER A 22 0.01 4.97 -8.30
CA SER A 22 1.22 4.72 -9.09
C SER A 22 1.08 5.15 -10.53
N LEU A 23 -0.07 4.89 -11.16
CA LEU A 23 -0.39 5.35 -12.51
C LEU A 23 -0.43 6.88 -12.57
N HIS A 24 -1.09 7.52 -11.61
CA HIS A 24 -1.14 8.98 -11.52
C HIS A 24 0.26 9.59 -11.33
N ALA A 25 1.07 9.03 -10.43
CA ALA A 25 2.45 9.49 -10.19
C ALA A 25 3.33 9.30 -11.43
N TRP A 26 3.18 8.19 -12.16
CA TRP A 26 3.85 7.98 -13.44
C TRP A 26 3.39 8.99 -14.48
N TYR A 27 2.08 9.20 -14.65
CA TYR A 27 1.54 10.15 -15.62
C TYR A 27 2.10 11.57 -15.41
N MET A 28 2.14 12.03 -14.15
CA MET A 28 2.58 13.39 -13.83
C MET A 28 4.09 13.62 -13.87
N THR A 29 4.90 12.58 -13.63
CA THR A 29 6.37 12.73 -13.48
C THR A 29 7.19 11.90 -14.45
N GLN A 30 6.55 11.05 -15.25
CA GLN A 30 7.14 10.10 -16.18
C GLN A 30 8.16 9.14 -15.53
N ARG A 31 8.07 8.94 -14.21
CA ARG A 31 8.94 8.03 -13.46
C ARG A 31 8.42 6.60 -13.56
N HIS A 32 8.98 5.82 -14.49
CA HIS A 32 8.64 4.41 -14.71
C HIS A 32 8.71 3.54 -13.44
N MET A 33 9.60 3.88 -12.49
CA MET A 33 9.71 3.16 -11.22
C MET A 33 8.40 3.16 -10.42
N MET A 34 7.56 4.19 -10.53
CA MET A 34 6.25 4.22 -9.86
C MET A 34 5.28 3.20 -10.45
N LEU A 35 5.36 2.97 -11.77
CA LEU A 35 4.54 1.98 -12.47
C LEU A 35 4.98 0.56 -12.10
N VAL A 36 6.29 0.30 -12.07
CA VAL A 36 6.86 -1.00 -11.70
C VAL A 36 6.56 -1.34 -10.24
N SER A 37 6.80 -0.42 -9.30
CA SER A 37 6.50 -0.68 -7.89
C SER A 37 4.99 -0.80 -7.65
N GLY A 38 4.20 0.01 -8.37
CA GLY A 38 2.75 -0.05 -8.36
C GLY A 38 2.22 -1.43 -8.75
N SER A 39 2.66 -1.95 -9.90
CA SER A 39 2.22 -3.26 -10.40
C SER A 39 2.62 -4.39 -9.47
N LEU A 40 3.86 -4.40 -8.96
CA LEU A 40 4.34 -5.43 -8.03
C LEU A 40 3.56 -5.43 -6.71
N ASN A 41 3.43 -4.26 -6.06
CA ASN A 41 2.76 -4.16 -4.77
C ASN A 41 1.25 -4.45 -4.89
N SER A 42 0.61 -4.00 -5.97
CA SER A 42 -0.81 -4.30 -6.23
C SER A 42 -1.04 -5.78 -6.54
N SER A 43 -0.12 -6.43 -7.26
CA SER A 43 -0.17 -7.87 -7.53
C SER A 43 -0.02 -8.67 -6.24
N LEU A 44 0.90 -8.29 -5.36
CA LEU A 44 1.06 -8.92 -4.05
C LEU A 44 -0.20 -8.79 -3.19
N GLY A 45 -0.88 -7.63 -3.22
CA GLY A 45 -2.17 -7.48 -2.52
C GLY A 45 -3.28 -8.34 -3.13
N ALA A 46 -3.30 -8.53 -4.45
CA ALA A 46 -4.26 -9.42 -5.11
C ALA A 46 -4.00 -10.90 -4.78
N VAL A 47 -2.73 -11.32 -4.79
CA VAL A 47 -2.33 -12.66 -4.33
C VAL A 47 -2.75 -12.86 -2.88
N ALA A 48 -2.51 -11.88 -2.01
CA ALA A 48 -2.90 -11.96 -0.61
C ALA A 48 -4.41 -12.15 -0.40
N VAL A 49 -5.25 -11.55 -1.25
CA VAL A 49 -6.70 -11.79 -1.23
C VAL A 49 -7.02 -13.25 -1.54
N TYR A 50 -6.38 -13.83 -2.56
CA TYR A 50 -6.62 -15.21 -2.98
C TYR A 50 -6.10 -16.23 -1.96
N THR A 51 -4.93 -15.97 -1.36
CA THR A 51 -4.30 -16.91 -0.41
C THR A 51 -4.94 -16.87 0.97
N HIS A 52 -5.76 -15.86 1.29
CA HIS A 52 -6.25 -15.63 2.65
C HIS A 52 -7.08 -16.77 3.23
N SER A 53 -7.85 -17.47 2.39
CA SER A 53 -8.65 -18.63 2.80
C SER A 53 -7.81 -19.86 3.18
N PHE A 54 -6.56 -19.92 2.73
CA PHE A 54 -5.67 -21.07 2.93
C PHE A 54 -4.57 -20.77 3.96
N ASP A 55 -3.98 -19.59 3.89
CA ASP A 55 -2.92 -19.14 4.78
C ASP A 55 -3.12 -17.65 5.13
N PRO A 56 -3.84 -17.38 6.22
CA PRO A 56 -4.11 -16.01 6.64
C PRO A 56 -2.83 -15.31 7.14
N THR A 57 -1.86 -16.06 7.65
CA THR A 57 -0.57 -15.54 8.12
C THR A 57 0.26 -15.01 6.95
N LEU A 58 0.46 -15.83 5.92
CA LEU A 58 1.15 -15.45 4.70
C LEU A 58 0.46 -14.26 4.02
N SER A 59 -0.87 -14.27 3.96
CA SER A 59 -1.64 -13.20 3.31
C SER A 59 -1.48 -11.85 4.00
N ASN A 60 -1.50 -11.83 5.34
CA ASN A 60 -1.22 -10.62 6.11
C ASN A 60 0.25 -10.18 5.95
N ALA A 61 1.20 -11.13 5.89
CA ALA A 61 2.61 -10.82 5.67
C ALA A 61 2.86 -10.22 4.28
N CYS A 62 2.32 -10.82 3.21
CA CYS A 62 2.42 -10.30 1.84
C CYS A 62 1.85 -8.88 1.73
N THR A 63 0.68 -8.64 2.31
CA THR A 63 0.04 -7.32 2.30
C THR A 63 0.86 -6.29 3.09
N SER A 64 1.43 -6.70 4.23
CA SER A 64 2.32 -5.86 5.04
C SER A 64 3.56 -5.43 4.25
N ILE A 65 4.27 -6.38 3.65
CA ILE A 65 5.48 -6.14 2.87
C ILE A 65 5.17 -5.24 1.68
N ALA A 66 4.10 -5.54 0.94
CA ALA A 66 3.68 -4.74 -0.21
C ALA A 66 3.35 -3.29 0.19
N SER A 67 2.67 -3.09 1.32
CA SER A 67 2.29 -1.76 1.81
C SER A 67 3.49 -0.94 2.30
N ILE A 68 4.42 -1.57 3.02
CA ILE A 68 5.66 -0.92 3.48
C ILE A 68 6.57 -0.58 2.29
N SER A 69 6.67 -1.49 1.32
CA SER A 69 7.36 -1.25 0.05
C SER A 69 6.75 -0.07 -0.70
N ALA A 70 5.43 -0.02 -0.83
CA ALA A 70 4.72 1.10 -1.45
C ALA A 70 5.00 2.41 -0.73
N PHE A 71 4.94 2.42 0.61
CA PHE A 71 5.28 3.60 1.41
C PHE A 71 6.70 4.10 1.10
N GLY A 72 7.69 3.22 1.06
CA GLY A 72 9.07 3.60 0.73
C GLY A 72 9.19 4.24 -0.66
N HIS A 73 8.53 3.66 -1.66
CA HIS A 73 8.54 4.19 -3.03
C HIS A 73 7.81 5.54 -3.14
N PHE A 74 6.61 5.68 -2.56
CA PHE A 74 5.84 6.93 -2.57
C PHE A 74 6.50 8.04 -1.74
N GLY A 75 7.16 7.69 -0.63
CA GLY A 75 7.94 8.62 0.19
C GLY A 75 9.16 9.13 -0.56
N LEU A 76 9.96 8.24 -1.14
CA LEU A 76 11.10 8.63 -1.96
C LEU A 76 10.68 9.46 -3.18
N HIS A 77 9.54 9.11 -3.78
CA HIS A 77 8.94 9.87 -4.87
C HIS A 77 8.60 11.31 -4.46
N ALA A 78 8.01 11.51 -3.28
CA ALA A 78 7.69 12.84 -2.75
C ALA A 78 8.96 13.68 -2.57
N PHE A 79 10.01 13.13 -1.96
CA PHE A 79 11.28 13.84 -1.76
C PHE A 79 11.98 14.21 -3.08
N ARG A 80 11.80 13.41 -4.13
CA ARG A 80 12.40 13.66 -5.45
C ARG A 80 11.55 14.57 -6.35
N THR A 81 10.35 14.95 -5.92
CA THR A 81 9.39 15.70 -6.74
C THR A 81 9.11 17.05 -6.10
N LYS A 82 9.75 18.11 -6.61
CA LYS A 82 9.65 19.48 -6.05
C LYS A 82 8.21 20.00 -5.93
N ALA A 83 7.31 19.58 -6.82
CA ALA A 83 5.90 19.95 -6.77
C ALA A 83 5.18 19.41 -5.52
N LEU A 84 5.55 18.22 -5.04
CA LEU A 84 4.97 17.60 -3.85
C LEU A 84 5.53 18.17 -2.54
N LEU A 85 6.65 18.89 -2.59
CA LEU A 85 7.21 19.63 -1.45
C LEU A 85 6.52 20.98 -1.23
N ARG A 86 5.77 21.47 -2.21
CA ARG A 86 4.99 22.70 -2.06
C ARG A 86 3.68 22.39 -1.33
N PRO A 87 3.27 23.20 -0.34
CA PRO A 87 2.01 23.01 0.34
C PRO A 87 0.85 23.18 -0.64
N SER A 88 0.04 22.14 -0.77
CA SER A 88 -1.17 22.10 -1.61
C SER A 88 -2.09 20.99 -1.09
N ALA A 89 -3.37 21.02 -1.47
CA ALA A 89 -4.29 19.94 -1.12
C ALA A 89 -3.79 18.58 -1.66
N MET A 90 -3.18 18.56 -2.85
CA MET A 90 -2.65 17.34 -3.45
C MET A 90 -1.42 16.80 -2.73
N SER A 91 -0.50 17.66 -2.27
CA SER A 91 0.63 17.19 -1.46
C SER A 91 0.17 16.67 -0.11
N PHE A 92 -0.83 17.30 0.52
CA PHE A 92 -1.45 16.78 1.74
C PHE A 92 -2.04 15.38 1.53
N LEU A 93 -2.87 15.19 0.48
CA LEU A 93 -3.43 13.88 0.15
C LEU A 93 -2.36 12.82 -0.11
N HIS A 94 -1.26 13.19 -0.77
CA HIS A 94 -0.12 12.31 -1.01
C HIS A 94 0.54 11.85 0.29
N PHE A 95 0.79 12.77 1.23
CA PHE A 95 1.38 12.41 2.52
C PHE A 95 0.41 11.61 3.40
N CYS A 96 -0.89 11.93 3.37
CA CYS A 96 -1.92 11.10 4.01
C CYS A 96 -1.88 9.67 3.48
N TRP A 97 -1.82 9.50 2.15
CA TRP A 97 -1.70 8.18 1.52
C TRP A 97 -0.43 7.44 1.99
N CYS A 98 0.73 8.09 2.02
CA CYS A 98 1.96 7.51 2.55
C CYS A 98 1.80 7.03 4.01
N ILE A 99 1.22 7.86 4.88
CA ILE A 99 1.00 7.52 6.28
C ILE A 99 0.02 6.35 6.40
N SER A 100 -1.05 6.35 5.61
CA SER A 100 -2.01 5.25 5.56
C SER A 100 -1.35 3.93 5.13
N LEU A 101 -0.44 3.96 4.15
CA LEU A 101 0.32 2.77 3.73
C LEU A 101 1.21 2.23 4.86
N LEU A 102 1.90 3.11 5.58
CA LEU A 102 2.75 2.70 6.70
C LEU A 102 1.90 2.10 7.83
N ALA A 103 0.83 2.79 8.23
CA ALA A 103 -0.07 2.35 9.29
C ALA A 103 -0.74 1.00 8.93
N PHE A 104 -1.21 0.87 7.68
CA PHE A 104 -1.80 -0.36 7.18
C PHE A 104 -0.79 -1.51 7.16
N GLY A 105 0.43 -1.25 6.69
CA GLY A 105 1.52 -2.23 6.69
C GLY A 105 1.84 -2.73 8.09
N ILE A 106 2.05 -1.83 9.05
CA ILE A 106 2.30 -2.18 10.46
C ILE A 106 1.13 -2.98 11.03
N HIS A 107 -0.11 -2.54 10.79
CA HIS A 107 -1.29 -3.24 11.27
C HIS A 107 -1.36 -4.68 10.73
N ARG A 108 -1.13 -4.88 9.43
CA ARG A 108 -1.12 -6.21 8.80
C ARG A 108 0.06 -7.06 9.29
N GLY A 109 1.23 -6.46 9.49
CA GLY A 109 2.40 -7.14 10.07
C GLY A 109 2.14 -7.64 11.49
N ARG A 110 1.44 -6.86 12.31
CA ARG A 110 1.01 -7.30 13.65
C ARG A 110 0.08 -8.52 13.56
N TRP A 111 -0.89 -8.51 12.65
CA TRP A 111 -1.76 -9.67 12.42
C TRP A 111 -1.01 -10.90 11.93
N ALA A 112 -0.05 -10.75 11.03
CA ALA A 112 0.80 -11.86 10.61
C ALA A 112 1.62 -12.44 11.78
N TYR A 113 2.13 -11.57 12.66
CA TYR A 113 2.87 -12.01 13.84
C TYR A 113 1.97 -12.77 14.83
N THR A 114 0.76 -12.27 15.08
CA THR A 114 -0.18 -12.94 16.00
C THR A 114 -0.62 -14.30 15.46
N LEU A 115 -0.95 -14.38 14.17
CA LEU A 115 -1.42 -15.61 13.53
C LEU A 115 -0.31 -16.65 13.27
N ARG A 116 0.97 -16.28 13.44
CA ARG A 116 2.10 -17.22 13.30
C ARG A 116 2.07 -18.31 14.37
N HIS A 117 1.49 -18.00 15.52
CA HIS A 117 1.49 -18.87 16.69
C HIS A 117 0.21 -19.70 16.84
N ASP A 118 -0.77 -19.50 15.95
CA ASP A 118 -2.00 -20.27 15.83
C ASP A 118 -1.82 -21.42 14.82
#